data_AF-A0A6G3XVN5-F1
#
_entry.id   AF-A0A6G3XVN5-F1
#
_cell.length_a   1.000
_cell.length_b   1.000
_cell.length_c   1.000
_cell.angle_alpha   90.00
_cell.angle_beta   90.00
_cell.angle_gamma   90.00
#
_symmetry.space_group_name_H-M   'P 1'
#
loop_
_entity.id
_entity.type
_entity.pdbx_description
1 polymer ?
#
loop_
_entity_poly.entity_id
_entity_poly.type
_entity_poly.pdbx_seq_one_letter_code
_entity_poly.pdbx_strand_id
1 'polypeptide(L)' 'MDDYAGRVLADRYRLPLPPSDGYELVETRAFDTYSGQEVLVRQVPLPEIVDAEVLDADGRTSAS' A
#
# COMPACT_ATOMS: atom_id res chain seq x y z
N MET A 1 -18.69 -6.56 7.93
CA MET A 1 -17.91 -5.29 7.82
C MET A 1 -16.68 -5.36 8.72
N ASP A 2 -16.81 -6.02 9.88
CA ASP A 2 -15.69 -6.37 10.77
C ASP A 2 -14.58 -7.19 10.10
N ASP A 3 -14.89 -7.88 8.99
CA ASP A 3 -13.93 -8.61 8.16
C ASP A 3 -12.80 -7.74 7.61
N TYR A 4 -13.00 -6.40 7.54
CA TYR A 4 -12.03 -5.42 7.06
C TYR A 4 -11.51 -4.47 8.16
N ALA A 5 -11.59 -4.88 9.43
CA ALA A 5 -11.17 -4.06 10.57
C ALA A 5 -9.65 -4.06 10.85
N GLY A 6 -8.86 -4.78 10.06
CA GLY A 6 -7.47 -5.10 10.40
C GLY A 6 -6.46 -3.99 10.12
N ARG A 7 -6.50 -3.36 8.94
CA ARG A 7 -5.51 -2.36 8.50
C ARG A 7 -6.07 -1.42 7.44
N VAL A 8 -5.48 -0.21 7.35
CA VAL A 8 -5.81 0.77 6.32
C VAL A 8 -4.58 1.06 5.46
N LEU A 9 -4.70 0.92 4.14
CA LEU A 9 -3.67 1.26 3.15
C LEU A 9 -4.05 2.56 2.46
N ALA A 10 -3.07 3.47 2.34
CA ALA A 10 -3.23 4.78 1.70
C ALA A 10 -4.47 5.54 2.19
N ASP A 11 -4.76 5.44 3.49
CA ASP A 11 -5.90 6.07 4.18
C ASP A 11 -7.30 5.74 3.61
N ARG A 12 -7.40 4.77 2.70
CA ARG A 12 -8.62 4.53 1.91
C ARG A 12 -9.02 3.06 1.84
N TYR A 13 -8.07 2.17 1.60
CA TYR A 13 -8.38 0.76 1.39
C TYR A 13 -8.31 0.03 2.72
N ARG A 14 -9.44 -0.50 3.18
CA ARG A 14 -9.48 -1.34 4.39
C ARG A 14 -9.18 -2.78 4.02
N LEU A 15 -8.15 -3.33 4.63
CA LEU A 15 -7.71 -4.71 4.43
C LEU A 15 -8.25 -5.62 5.53
N PRO A 16 -8.44 -6.91 5.22
CA PRO A 16 -8.74 -7.90 6.24
C PRO A 16 -7.58 -8.04 7.22
N LEU A 17 -7.89 -8.59 8.40
CA LEU A 17 -6.88 -8.99 9.34
C LEU A 17 -5.97 -10.05 8.68
N PRO A 18 -4.63 -9.92 8.75
CA PRO A 18 -3.74 -10.94 8.20
C PRO A 18 -3.95 -12.28 8.93
N PRO A 19 -3.70 -13.42 8.28
CA PRO A 19 -3.54 -14.68 9.00
C PRO A 19 -2.34 -14.60 9.96
N SER A 20 -2.41 -15.36 11.06
CA SER A 20 -1.39 -15.33 12.13
C SER A 20 -0.02 -15.85 11.70
N ASP A 21 0.06 -16.65 10.63
CA ASP A 21 1.28 -17.33 10.16
C ASP A 21 2.10 -16.52 9.13
N GLY A 22 1.81 -15.22 9.00
CA GLY A 22 2.61 -14.31 8.18
C GLY A 22 2.02 -13.98 6.82
N TYR A 23 2.66 -13.02 6.15
CA TYR A 23 2.19 -12.45 4.89
C TYR A 23 2.70 -13.25 3.71
N GLU A 24 1.85 -14.09 3.12
CA GLU A 24 2.11 -14.52 1.74
C GLU A 24 1.91 -13.31 0.80
N LEU A 25 2.78 -13.21 -0.20
CA LEU A 25 2.67 -12.21 -1.28
C LEU A 25 1.49 -12.60 -2.18
N VAL A 26 0.28 -12.25 -1.74
CA VAL A 26 -0.96 -12.62 -2.41
C VAL A 26 -1.77 -11.39 -2.80
N GLU A 27 -2.54 -11.58 -3.86
CA GLU A 27 -3.66 -10.71 -4.18
C GLU A 27 -4.72 -10.85 -3.07
N THR A 28 -5.07 -9.74 -2.44
CA THR A 28 -5.97 -9.70 -1.28
C THR A 28 -7.14 -8.78 -1.59
N ARG A 29 -8.35 -9.17 -1.18
CA ARG A 29 -9.52 -8.28 -1.26
C ARG A 29 -9.40 -7.13 -0.27
N ALA A 30 -9.83 -5.94 -0.66
CA ALA A 30 -9.92 -4.78 0.19
C ALA A 30 -11.24 -4.05 -0.06
N PHE A 31 -11.71 -3.32 0.95
CA PHE A 31 -12.87 -2.45 0.83
C PHE A 31 -12.43 -1.01 0.54
N ASP A 32 -12.85 -0.45 -0.58
CA ASP A 32 -12.64 0.95 -0.93
C ASP A 32 -13.70 1.83 -0.25
N THR A 33 -13.28 2.63 0.74
CA THR A 33 -14.19 3.50 1.51
C THR A 33 -14.75 4.68 0.72
N TYR A 34 -14.14 5.04 -0.41
CA TYR A 34 -14.63 6.14 -1.24
C TYR A 34 -15.79 5.69 -2.13
N SER A 35 -15.67 4.51 -2.76
CA SER A 35 -16.68 3.97 -3.67
C SER A 35 -17.67 3.01 -3.02
N GLY A 36 -17.33 2.45 -1.85
CA GLY A 36 -18.11 1.43 -1.16
C GLY A 36 -18.04 0.03 -1.78
N GLN A 37 -17.02 -0.23 -2.61
CA GLN A 37 -16.87 -1.48 -3.37
C GLN A 37 -15.71 -2.35 -2.85
N GLU A 38 -15.80 -3.66 -3.11
CA GLU A 38 -14.67 -4.57 -2.95
C GLU A 38 -13.74 -4.49 -4.16
N VAL A 39 -12.44 -4.34 -3.90
CA VAL A 39 -11.37 -4.26 -4.90
C VAL A 39 -10.29 -5.31 -4.59
N LEU A 40 -9.47 -5.64 -5.58
CA LEU A 40 -8.29 -6.51 -5.39
C LEU A 40 -7.04 -5.65 -5.27
N VAL A 41 -6.25 -5.90 -4.21
CA VAL A 41 -4.96 -5.27 -3.95
C VAL A 41 -3.87 -6.31 -4.13
N ARG A 42 -2.91 -6.02 -5.00
CA ARG A 42 -1.72 -6.84 -5.19
C ARG A 42 -0.52 -6.17 -4.56
N GLN A 43 0.11 -6.87 -3.62
CA GLN A 43 1.37 -6.41 -3.04
C GLN A 43 2.49 -6.63 -4.06
N VAL A 44 3.23 -5.56 -4.37
CA VAL A 44 4.39 -5.61 -5.25
C VAL A 44 5.64 -5.53 -4.36
N PRO A 45 6.52 -6.54 -4.38
CA PRO A 45 7.75 -6.48 -3.62
C PRO A 45 8.58 -5.31 -4.13
N LEU A 46 9.07 -4.51 -3.20
CA LEU A 46 10.02 -3.47 -3.52
C LEU A 46 11.37 -4.11 -3.91
N PRO A 47 12.10 -3.51 -4.85
CA PRO A 47 13.46 -3.94 -5.14
C PRO A 47 14.36 -3.71 -3.91
N GLU A 48 15.42 -4.50 -3.80
CA GLU A 48 16.39 -4.40 -2.71
C GLU A 48 17.12 -3.04 -2.71
N ILE A 49 17.28 -2.45 -3.89
CA ILE A 49 17.96 -1.18 -4.11
C ILE A 49 16.99 -0.25 -4.84
N VAL A 50 16.81 0.95 -4.29
CA VAL A 50 15.99 2.01 -4.87
C VAL A 50 16.91 3.20 -5.12
N ASP A 51 16.97 3.66 -6.37
CA ASP A 51 17.61 4.93 -6.72
C ASP A 51 16.61 6.08 -6.48
N ALA A 52 17.08 7.20 -5.93
CA ALA A 52 16.24 8.35 -5.62
C ALA A 52 16.96 9.66 -5.97
N GLU A 53 16.27 10.55 -6.68
CA GLU A 53 16.74 11.91 -6.91
C GLU A 53 16.57 12.74 -5.62
N VAL A 54 17.62 13.46 -5.24
CA VAL A 54 17.54 14.45 -4.17
C VAL A 54 17.09 15.77 -4.77
N LEU A 55 15.95 16.27 -4.30
CA LEU A 55 15.46 17.60 -4.65
C LEU A 55 15.89 18.59 -3.57
N ASP A 56 16.34 19.77 -3.98
CA ASP A 56 16.55 20.90 -3.08
C ASP A 56 15.21 21.39 -2.49
N ALA A 57 15.25 22.26 -1.48
CA ALA A 57 14.05 22.77 -0.80
C ALA A 57 13.02 23.43 -1.73
N ASP A 58 13.47 23.93 -2.90
CA ASP A 58 12.63 24.50 -3.96
C ASP A 58 12.11 23.48 -4.98
N GLY A 59 12.32 22.17 -4.75
CA GLY A 59 11.91 21.10 -5.66
C GLY A 59 12.72 21.02 -6.96
N ARG A 60 13.88 21.68 -7.03
CA ARG A 60 14.78 21.61 -8.19
C ARG A 60 15.75 20.46 -8.01
N THR A 61 16.00 19.74 -9.11
CA THR A 61 17.07 18.74 -9.15
C THR A 61 18.40 19.44 -8.92
N SER A 62 19.19 18.95 -7.98
CA SER A 62 20.53 19.46 -7.72
C SER A 62 21.42 19.05 -8.90
N ALA A 63 21.55 19.93 -9.89
CA ALA A 63 22.49 19.73 -10.99
C ALA A 63 23.91 19.80 -10.42
N SER A 64 24.64 18.67 -10.48
CA SER A 64 26.07 18.63 -10.17
C SER A 64 26.92 19.22 -11.29
#